data_AF-A0A2G5VRL4-F1
#
_entry.id   AF-A0A2G5VRL4-F1
#
_cell.length_a   1.000
_cell.length_b   1.000
_cell.length_c   1.000
_cell.angle_alpha   90.00
_cell.angle_beta   90.00
_cell.angle_gamma   90.00
#
_symmetry.space_group_name_H-M   'P 1'
#
loop_
_entity.id
_entity.type
_entity.pdbx_description
1 polymer ?
#
loop_
_entity_poly.entity_id
_entity_poly.type
_entity_poly.pdbx_seq_one_letter_code
_entity_poly.pdbx_strand_id
1 'polypeptide(L)'
;MIRNFLILVFGLLYFRGAVEAIHNTEENSAFHNFKLIRINPETENSVKYLRSLYEDPSPYELDFWQPPTHIGAIVDLTVAPSDAPQFVKDLESKNINYIVAVNDLSK
;
A
#
# COMPACT_ATOMS: atom_id res chain seq x y z
N MET A 1 22.46 -58.53 36.28
CA MET A 1 22.80 -59.31 35.07
C MET A 1 21.62 -59.20 34.11
N ILE A 2 21.85 -58.52 32.97
CA ILE A 2 21.03 -58.44 31.73
C ILE A 2 19.68 -57.68 31.89
N ARG A 3 19.41 -56.47 31.35
CA ARG A 3 19.70 -55.74 30.08
C ARG A 3 18.47 -55.72 29.14
N ASN A 4 17.84 -54.54 29.01
CA ASN A 4 17.16 -53.93 27.84
C ASN A 4 15.96 -53.09 28.31
N PHE A 5 16.00 -51.75 28.31
CA PHE A 5 16.02 -50.79 27.19
C PHE A 5 14.63 -50.62 26.53
N LEU A 6 14.22 -49.35 26.36
CA LEU A 6 12.96 -48.84 25.79
C LEU A 6 11.69 -48.93 26.67
N ILE A 7 11.44 -47.87 27.44
CA ILE A 7 10.39 -46.92 27.01
C ILE A 7 11.02 -45.54 27.11
N LEU A 8 11.71 -45.18 26.03
CA LEU A 8 11.79 -43.78 25.65
C LEU A 8 10.34 -43.32 25.50
N VAL A 9 9.83 -42.56 26.46
CA VAL A 9 8.81 -41.56 26.14
C VAL A 9 9.57 -40.48 25.35
N PHE A 10 9.96 -40.86 24.12
CA PHE A 10 10.40 -39.95 23.07
C PHE A 10 9.16 -39.10 22.78
N GLY A 11 9.02 -37.99 23.51
CA GLY A 11 8.11 -36.90 23.19
C GLY A 11 8.57 -36.18 21.92
N LEU A 12 8.81 -36.93 20.84
CA LEU A 12 9.51 -36.50 19.64
C LEU A 12 9.20 -37.42 18.44
N LEU A 13 7.92 -37.77 18.26
CA LEU A 13 7.34 -38.25 17.00
C LEU A 13 5.92 -37.66 17.00
N TYR A 14 5.64 -36.53 16.35
CA TYR A 14 5.35 -36.47 14.92
C TYR A 14 5.43 -35.02 14.38
N PHE A 15 6.31 -34.16 14.90
CA PHE A 15 6.59 -32.88 14.23
C PHE A 15 7.69 -33.08 13.17
N ARG A 16 7.39 -33.84 12.13
CA ARG A 16 8.24 -33.90 10.94
C ARG A 16 7.35 -33.90 9.70
N GLY A 17 7.34 -32.75 9.02
CA GLY A 17 6.85 -32.63 7.64
C GLY A 17 5.55 -31.85 7.46
N ALA A 18 5.56 -30.58 7.83
CA ALA A 18 4.79 -29.52 7.13
C ALA A 18 5.29 -28.14 7.59
N VAL A 19 6.60 -27.91 7.48
CA VAL A 19 7.08 -26.54 7.22
C VAL A 19 7.52 -26.57 5.76
N GLU A 20 6.57 -26.87 4.88
CA GLU A 20 6.73 -26.56 3.48
C GLU A 20 6.47 -25.06 3.36
N ALA A 21 7.58 -24.34 3.14
CA ALA A 21 7.68 -23.02 2.57
C ALA A 21 6.33 -22.35 2.25
N ILE A 22 5.85 -21.50 3.17
CA ILE A 22 5.04 -20.36 2.74
C ILE A 22 6.03 -19.43 2.03
N HIS A 23 6.24 -19.71 0.74
CA HIS A 23 6.93 -18.80 -0.16
C HIS A 23 5.96 -17.64 -0.42
N ASN A 24 5.89 -16.70 0.51
CA ASN A 24 5.20 -15.42 0.34
C ASN A 24 5.91 -14.66 -0.78
N THR A 25 5.47 -14.84 -2.02
CA THR A 25 5.91 -14.02 -3.17
C THR A 25 4.74 -13.59 -4.05
N GLU A 26 3.50 -13.98 -3.73
CA GLU A 26 2.31 -13.48 -4.44
C GLU A 26 1.70 -12.23 -3.81
N GLU A 27 2.12 -11.82 -2.60
CA GLU A 27 1.54 -10.64 -1.91
C GLU A 27 1.85 -9.32 -2.65
N ASN A 28 2.87 -9.31 -3.51
CA ASN A 28 3.34 -8.10 -4.17
C ASN A 28 2.67 -7.80 -5.53
N SER A 29 1.82 -8.69 -6.05
CA SER A 29 1.17 -8.43 -7.34
C SER A 29 0.00 -7.44 -7.24
N ALA A 30 -0.62 -7.32 -6.07
CA ALA A 30 -1.80 -6.49 -5.88
C ALA A 30 -1.51 -4.98 -6.05
N PHE A 31 -0.30 -4.55 -5.68
CA PHE A 31 0.12 -3.14 -5.76
C PHE A 31 0.98 -2.83 -6.99
N HIS A 32 1.00 -3.73 -7.98
CA HIS A 32 1.83 -3.56 -9.15
C HIS A 32 1.48 -2.28 -9.92
N ASN A 33 2.46 -1.40 -10.12
CA ASN A 33 2.33 -0.08 -10.75
C ASN A 33 1.42 0.92 -10.03
N PHE A 34 0.95 0.63 -8.81
CA PHE A 34 0.38 1.68 -7.99
C PHE A 34 1.44 2.75 -7.75
N LYS A 35 1.04 4.01 -7.81
CA LYS A 35 1.95 5.15 -7.63
C LYS A 35 1.65 5.83 -6.31
N LEU A 36 2.69 6.20 -5.57
CA LEU A 36 2.56 7.14 -4.46
C LEU A 36 2.73 8.56 -5.01
N ILE A 37 1.68 9.35 -4.92
CA ILE A 37 1.66 10.75 -5.31
C ILE A 37 1.75 11.60 -4.05
N ARG A 38 2.73 12.50 -4.02
CA ARG A 38 2.88 13.50 -2.96
C ARG A 38 2.47 14.86 -3.48
N ILE A 39 1.54 15.49 -2.79
CA ILE A 39 0.90 16.74 -3.18
C ILE A 39 1.13 17.76 -2.07
N ASN A 40 1.44 19.00 -2.45
CA ASN A 40 1.48 20.14 -1.54
C ASN A 40 0.44 21.17 -1.99
N PRO A 41 -0.78 21.19 -1.40
CA PRO A 41 -1.82 22.11 -1.80
C PRO A 41 -1.48 23.53 -1.35
N GLU A 42 -1.35 24.45 -2.30
CA GLU A 42 -0.96 25.85 -2.04
C GLU A 42 -2.16 26.82 -1.95
N THR A 43 -3.37 26.33 -2.21
CA THR A 43 -4.60 27.15 -2.21
C THR A 43 -5.76 26.45 -1.49
N GLU A 44 -6.71 27.23 -0.98
CA GLU A 44 -7.95 26.70 -0.39
C GLU A 44 -8.73 25.82 -1.38
N ASN A 45 -8.71 26.15 -2.67
CA ASN A 45 -9.39 25.37 -3.69
C ASN A 45 -8.73 24.01 -3.89
N SER A 46 -7.40 23.95 -3.85
CA SER A 46 -6.64 22.69 -3.90
C SER A 46 -6.95 21.82 -2.68
N VAL A 47 -6.98 22.40 -1.48
CA VAL A 47 -7.35 21.68 -0.24
C VAL A 47 -8.78 21.14 -0.33
N LYS A 48 -9.74 21.97 -0.78
CA LYS A 48 -11.14 21.55 -0.93
C LYS A 48 -11.30 20.42 -1.94
N TYR A 49 -10.62 20.48 -3.07
CA TYR A 49 -10.66 19.43 -4.08
C TYR A 49 -10.11 18.10 -3.53
N LEU A 50 -8.92 18.13 -2.91
CA LEU A 50 -8.34 16.92 -2.32
C LEU A 50 -9.23 16.37 -1.19
N ARG A 51 -9.85 17.25 -0.40
CA ARG A 51 -10.79 16.86 0.64
C ARG A 51 -12.04 16.19 0.08
N SER A 52 -12.62 16.68 -1.03
CA SER A 52 -13.74 16.00 -1.67
C SER A 52 -13.37 14.61 -2.18
N LEU A 53 -12.12 14.39 -2.63
CA LEU A 53 -11.66 13.05 -3.01
C LEU A 53 -11.49 12.10 -1.83
N TYR A 54 -11.33 12.63 -0.61
CA TYR A 54 -11.15 11.85 0.61
C TYR A 54 -12.47 11.59 1.35
N GLU A 55 -13.35 12.59 1.41
CA GLU A 55 -14.59 12.54 2.20
C GLU A 55 -15.78 12.01 1.39
N ASP A 56 -15.79 12.21 0.07
CA ASP A 56 -16.85 11.78 -0.83
C ASP A 56 -16.40 10.60 -1.71
N PRO A 57 -17.33 9.87 -2.37
CA PRO A 57 -16.96 8.88 -3.36
C PRO A 57 -16.07 9.48 -4.46
N SER A 58 -14.81 9.04 -4.49
CA SER A 58 -13.83 9.44 -5.50
C SER A 58 -14.13 8.77 -6.85
N PRO A 59 -13.95 9.47 -7.99
CA PRO A 59 -13.99 8.86 -9.31
C PRO A 59 -12.76 7.97 -9.60
N TYR A 60 -11.77 8.00 -8.70
CA TYR A 60 -10.52 7.25 -8.76
C TYR A 60 -10.40 6.29 -7.59
N GLU A 61 -9.73 5.16 -7.80
CA GLU A 61 -9.26 4.29 -6.73
C GLU A 61 -8.01 4.90 -6.07
N LEU A 62 -8.25 5.57 -4.93
CA LEU A 62 -7.23 6.24 -4.13
C LEU A 62 -7.18 5.67 -2.71
N ASP A 63 -5.97 5.58 -2.15
CA ASP A 63 -5.77 5.30 -0.72
C ASP A 63 -4.87 6.39 -0.11
N PHE A 64 -5.44 7.17 0.81
CA PHE A 64 -4.78 8.32 1.42
C PHE A 64 -3.94 7.90 2.63
N TRP A 65 -2.63 8.02 2.48
CA TRP A 65 -1.67 7.76 3.57
C TRP A 65 -1.54 8.96 4.49
N GLN A 66 -1.62 10.17 3.91
CA GLN A 66 -1.70 11.41 4.66
C GLN A 66 -2.83 12.25 4.06
N PRO A 67 -3.99 12.35 4.74
CA PRO A 67 -5.15 13.04 4.21
C PRO A 67 -4.98 14.58 4.23
N PRO A 68 -5.74 15.31 3.40
CA PRO A 68 -5.66 16.77 3.31
C PRO A 68 -6.20 17.46 4.58
N THR A 69 -5.38 18.34 5.16
CA THR A 69 -5.78 19.13 6.35
C THR A 69 -5.91 20.63 6.09
N HIS A 70 -4.85 21.27 5.58
CA HIS A 70 -4.77 22.72 5.38
C HIS A 70 -3.75 23.05 4.28
N ILE A 71 -3.67 24.32 3.86
CA ILE A 71 -2.69 24.78 2.87
C ILE A 71 -1.27 24.49 3.37
N GLY A 72 -0.40 23.98 2.51
CA GLY A 72 0.99 23.67 2.83
C GLY A 72 1.18 22.32 3.54
N ALA A 73 0.10 21.65 3.96
CA ALA A 73 0.18 20.33 4.56
C ALA A 73 0.34 19.27 3.47
N ILE A 74 1.38 18.44 3.58
CA ILE A 74 1.62 17.35 2.64
C ILE A 74 0.42 16.40 2.60
N VAL A 75 0.06 15.99 1.38
CA VAL A 75 -0.94 14.96 1.12
C VAL A 75 -0.24 13.85 0.36
N ASP A 76 -0.26 12.65 0.93
CA ASP A 76 0.32 11.46 0.32
C ASP A 76 -0.82 10.47 0.07
N LEU A 77 -0.91 9.98 -1.16
CA LEU A 77 -1.91 8.99 -1.54
C LEU A 77 -1.39 8.06 -2.61
N THR A 78 -1.87 6.82 -2.60
CA THR A 78 -1.68 5.91 -3.71
C THR A 78 -2.80 6.05 -4.72
N VAL A 79 -2.48 5.81 -5.99
CA VAL A 79 -3.44 5.79 -7.10
C VAL A 79 -3.26 4.53 -7.92
N ALA A 80 -4.37 3.90 -8.29
CA ALA A 80 -4.38 2.73 -9.15
C ALA A 80 -3.80 3.00 -10.54
N PRO A 81 -3.17 2.01 -11.20
CA PRO A 81 -2.54 2.20 -12.52
C PRO A 81 -3.50 2.68 -13.60
N SER A 82 -4.76 2.23 -13.58
CA SER A 82 -5.80 2.63 -14.55
C SER A 82 -6.15 4.11 -14.46
N ASP A 83 -6.03 4.67 -13.25
CA ASP A 83 -6.56 5.99 -12.91
C ASP A 83 -5.46 7.05 -12.90
N ALA A 84 -4.21 6.64 -12.65
CA ALA A 84 -3.05 7.53 -12.56
C ALA A 84 -2.93 8.52 -13.73
N PRO A 85 -3.12 8.14 -15.02
CA PRO A 85 -3.04 9.08 -16.13
C PRO A 85 -4.11 10.18 -16.09
N GLN A 86 -5.33 9.86 -15.65
CA GLN A 86 -6.40 10.85 -15.58
C GLN A 86 -6.29 11.69 -14.31
N PHE A 87 -5.97 11.07 -13.17
CA PHE A 87 -5.74 11.77 -11.91
C PHE A 87 -4.65 12.83 -12.03
N VAL A 88 -3.53 12.50 -12.68
CA VAL A 88 -2.44 13.45 -12.95
C VAL A 88 -2.91 14.62 -13.82
N LYS A 89 -3.63 14.37 -14.92
CA LYS A 89 -4.18 15.43 -15.78
C LYS A 89 -5.11 16.35 -15.03
N ASP A 90 -5.91 15.81 -14.12
CA ASP A 90 -6.82 16.59 -13.28
C ASP A 90 -6.06 17.52 -12.33
N LEU A 91 -5.00 17.01 -11.66
CA LEU A 91 -4.13 17.84 -10.83
C LEU A 91 -3.50 18.97 -11.65
N GLU A 92 -2.97 18.65 -12.84
CA GLU A 92 -2.36 19.62 -13.75
C GLU A 92 -3.37 20.68 -14.22
N SER A 93 -4.57 20.27 -14.64
CA SER A 93 -5.63 21.18 -15.08
C SER A 93 -6.08 22.16 -13.98
N LYS A 94 -5.92 21.76 -12.72
CA LYS A 94 -6.25 22.56 -11.53
C LYS A 94 -5.05 23.34 -11.00
N ASN A 95 -3.89 23.26 -11.65
CA ASN A 95 -2.61 23.84 -11.22
C ASN A 95 -2.23 23.40 -9.79
N ILE A 96 -2.41 22.11 -9.47
CA ILE A 96 -2.03 21.53 -8.19
C ILE A 96 -0.66 20.87 -8.34
N ASN A 97 0.33 21.36 -7.58
CA ASN A 97 1.69 20.85 -7.60
C ASN A 97 1.77 19.46 -6.95
N TYR A 98 2.43 18.52 -7.63
CA TYR A 98 2.63 17.16 -7.16
C TYR A 98 3.99 16.61 -7.60
N ILE A 99 4.44 15.55 -6.94
CA ILE A 99 5.51 14.68 -7.40
C ILE A 99 5.06 13.23 -7.35
N VAL A 100 5.61 12.39 -8.24
CA VAL A 100 5.52 10.93 -8.11
C VAL A 100 6.63 10.50 -7.16
N ALA A 101 6.29 10.27 -5.88
CA ALA A 101 7.25 9.88 -4.86
C ALA A 101 7.71 8.42 -5.03
N VAL A 102 6.79 7.54 -5.46
CA VAL A 102 7.07 6.15 -5.83
C VAL A 102 6.30 5.82 -7.11
N ASN A 103 6.99 5.31 -8.14
CA ASN A 103 6.37 5.03 -9.45
C ASN A 103 5.81 3.60 -9.58
N ASP A 104 6.19 2.70 -8.69
CA ASP A 104 5.67 1.33 -8.60
C ASP A 104 5.80 0.87 -7.15
N LEU A 105 4.67 0.81 -6.44
CA LEU A 105 4.64 0.48 -5.00
C LEU A 105 5.04 -0.97 -4.73
N SER A 106 5.06 -1.82 -5.76
CA SER A 106 5.50 -3.21 -5.64
C SER A 106 7.02 -3.40 -5.60
N LYS A 107 7.81 -2.33 -5.74
CA LYS A 107 9.27 -2.39 -5.95
C LYS A 107 10.09 -1.71 -4.86
#